data_AF-A0A8H5D2A2-F1
#
_entry.id   AF-A0A8H5D2A2-F1
#
_cell.length_a   1.000
_cell.length_b   1.000
_cell.length_c   1.000
_cell.angle_alpha   90.00
_cell.angle_beta   90.00
_cell.angle_gamma   90.00
#
_symmetry.space_group_name_H-M   'P 1'
#
loop_
_entity.id
_entity.type
_entity.pdbx_description
1 polymer ?
#
loop_
_entity_poly.entity_id
_entity_poly.type
_entity_poly.pdbx_seq_one_letter_code
_entity_poly.pdbx_strand_id
1 'polypeptide(L)'
;MRTLAGQGSHVHFTNLIILVGTAQAKFADIPEGRENLTEASCHQARVLDFMNERLGGSLDKVCLLDPKAEELSPEDGDGRFEWFLFDVEFWWFRVWDF
;
A
#
# COMPACT_ATOMS: atom_id res chain seq x y z
N MET A 1 -2.08 -0.78 8.21
CA MET A 1 -1.69 -0.01 6.99
C MET A 1 -2.33 1.37 6.94
N ARG A 2 -3.66 1.51 6.88
CA ARG A 2 -4.31 2.85 6.80
C ARG A 2 -4.07 3.78 7.99
N THR A 3 -3.76 3.22 9.16
CA THR A 3 -3.34 3.97 10.35
C THR A 3 -1.85 4.33 10.37
N LEU A 4 -1.02 3.67 9.54
CA LEU A 4 0.44 3.77 9.56
C LEU A 4 0.99 4.57 8.38
N ALA A 5 0.24 4.68 7.29
CA ALA A 5 0.71 5.30 6.05
C ALA A 5 0.95 6.82 6.15
N GLY A 6 0.61 7.47 7.27
CA GLY A 6 0.77 8.92 7.47
C GLY A 6 -0.35 9.74 6.82
N GLN A 7 -0.61 10.95 7.33
CA GLN A 7 -1.72 11.79 6.86
C GLN A 7 -1.49 12.27 5.42
N GLY A 8 -2.50 12.15 4.54
CA GLY A 8 -2.42 12.54 3.13
C GLY A 8 -1.94 11.45 2.17
N SER A 9 -1.61 10.26 2.68
CA SER A 9 -1.20 9.11 1.86
C SER A 9 -2.40 8.30 1.37
N HIS A 10 -2.19 7.48 0.33
CA HIS A 10 -3.22 6.59 -0.24
C HIS A 10 -2.72 5.16 -0.29
N VAL A 11 -3.50 4.21 0.24
CA VAL A 11 -3.19 2.78 0.17
C VAL A 11 -3.94 2.11 -0.97
N HIS A 12 -3.21 1.56 -1.94
CA HIS A 12 -3.78 0.83 -3.06
C HIS A 12 -3.64 -0.68 -2.86
N PHE A 13 -4.76 -1.39 -2.89
CA PHE A 13 -4.81 -2.85 -2.88
C PHE A 13 -5.06 -3.34 -4.30
N THR A 14 -4.13 -4.07 -4.91
CA THR A 14 -4.23 -4.59 -6.28
C THR A 14 -4.40 -6.12 -6.28
N ASN A 15 -4.58 -6.72 -7.47
CA ASN A 15 -4.68 -8.18 -7.65
C ASN A 15 -5.82 -8.85 -6.87
N LEU A 16 -6.90 -8.12 -6.57
CA LEU A 16 -8.03 -8.66 -5.80
C LEU A 16 -8.95 -9.45 -6.73
N ILE A 17 -9.10 -10.75 -6.51
CA ILE A 17 -9.71 -11.64 -7.51
C ILE A 17 -11.24 -11.45 -7.59
N ILE A 18 -11.96 -11.26 -6.48
CA ILE A 18 -13.45 -11.27 -6.46
C ILE A 18 -14.09 -10.24 -5.52
N LEU A 19 -13.36 -9.74 -4.51
CA LEU A 19 -13.96 -9.00 -3.39
C LEU A 19 -13.75 -7.48 -3.46
N VAL A 20 -13.41 -6.91 -4.62
CA VAL A 20 -13.10 -5.46 -4.74
C VAL A 20 -14.24 -4.59 -4.20
N GLY A 21 -15.49 -4.82 -4.61
CA GLY A 21 -16.62 -4.02 -4.16
C GLY A 21 -16.87 -4.13 -2.66
N THR A 22 -16.83 -5.35 -2.12
CA THR A 22 -17.03 -5.61 -0.68
C THR A 22 -15.88 -5.06 0.16
N ALA A 23 -14.63 -5.18 -0.30
CA ALA A 23 -13.46 -4.65 0.38
C ALA A 23 -13.44 -3.11 0.34
N GLN A 24 -13.78 -2.50 -0.80
CA GLN A 24 -13.93 -1.06 -0.93
C GLN A 24 -15.01 -0.52 0.01
N ALA A 25 -16.17 -1.18 0.08
CA ALA A 25 -17.25 -0.80 0.99
C ALA A 25 -16.81 -0.86 2.46
N LYS A 26 -16.05 -1.89 2.84
CA LYS A 26 -15.45 -1.99 4.19
C LYS A 26 -14.43 -0.90 4.49
N PHE A 27 -13.80 -0.32 3.47
CA PHE A 27 -12.87 0.81 3.66
C PHE A 27 -13.59 2.15 3.72
N ALA A 28 -14.77 2.27 3.11
CA ALA A 28 -15.64 3.43 3.24
C ALA A 28 -16.33 3.48 4.61
N ASP A 29 -16.48 2.33 5.27
CA ASP A 29 -17.00 2.23 6.63
C ASP A 29 -15.92 2.71 7.62
N ILE A 30 -15.93 4.01 7.93
CA ILE A 30 -15.01 4.63 8.88
C ILE A 30 -15.64 4.48 10.27
N PRO A 31 -15.09 3.63 11.17
CA PRO A 31 -15.60 3.53 12.52
C PRO A 31 -15.40 4.87 13.26
N GLU A 32 -16.42 5.28 14.00
CA GLU A 32 -16.39 6.50 14.83
C GLU A 32 -15.13 6.50 15.72
N GLY A 33 -14.39 7.62 15.72
CA GLY A 33 -13.14 7.77 16.49
C GLY A 33 -11.84 7.43 15.75
N ARG A 34 -11.88 7.11 14.45
CA ARG A 34 -10.68 6.96 13.60
C ARG A 34 -10.64 7.96 12.44
N GLU A 35 -10.51 9.24 12.79
CA GLU A 35 -10.48 10.38 11.85
C GLU A 35 -9.18 10.47 11.03
N ASN A 36 -8.15 9.71 11.40
CA ASN A 36 -6.82 9.74 10.77
C ASN A 36 -6.55 8.55 9.84
N LEU A 37 -7.58 7.87 9.34
CA LEU A 37 -7.38 6.79 8.37
C LEU A 37 -7.07 7.37 6.99
N THR A 38 -5.95 6.96 6.40
CA THR A 38 -5.65 7.29 5.01
C THR A 38 -6.65 6.69 4.04
N GLU A 39 -6.76 7.32 2.88
CA GLU A 39 -7.61 6.80 1.81
C GLU A 39 -7.13 5.42 1.35
N ALA A 40 -8.08 4.58 0.96
CA ALA A 40 -7.79 3.25 0.47
C ALA A 40 -8.65 2.91 -0.74
N SER A 41 -8.04 2.26 -1.73
CA SER A 41 -8.72 1.82 -2.93
C SER A 41 -8.36 0.39 -3.32
N CYS A 42 -9.36 -0.36 -3.74
CA CYS A 42 -9.24 -1.74 -4.22
C CYS A 42 -9.27 -1.81 -5.74
N HIS A 43 -8.39 -2.62 -6.31
CA HIS A 43 -8.22 -2.80 -7.75
C HIS A 43 -8.12 -4.29 -8.08
N GLN A 44 -8.79 -4.68 -9.16
CA GLN A 44 -8.68 -6.02 -9.75
C GLN A 44 -7.44 -6.15 -10.64
N ALA A 45 -6.98 -5.03 -11.20
CA ALA A 45 -5.81 -4.95 -12.07
C ALA A 45 -4.55 -5.51 -11.38
N ARG A 46 -3.64 -6.06 -12.18
CA ARG A 46 -2.33 -6.49 -11.70
C ARG A 46 -1.53 -5.25 -11.30
N VAL A 47 -0.69 -5.37 -10.27
CA VAL A 47 0.13 -4.25 -9.78
C VAL A 47 0.94 -3.55 -10.87
N LEU A 48 1.53 -4.31 -11.80
CA LEU A 48 2.31 -3.76 -12.91
C LEU A 48 1.45 -2.96 -13.89
N ASP A 49 0.27 -3.47 -14.24
CA ASP A 49 -0.68 -2.77 -15.12
C ASP A 49 -1.15 -1.47 -14.47
N PHE A 50 -1.49 -1.54 -13.18
CA PHE A 50 -1.91 -0.40 -12.38
C PHE A 50 -0.82 0.68 -12.26
N MET A 51 0.43 0.27 -12.02
CA MET A 51 1.56 1.19 -11.95
C MET A 51 1.87 1.80 -13.33
N ASN A 52 1.80 1.03 -14.41
CA ASN A 52 2.00 1.56 -15.76
C ASN A 52 0.98 2.65 -16.11
N GLU A 53 -0.29 2.45 -15.77
CA GLU A 53 -1.34 3.43 -15.98
C GLU A 53 -1.14 4.73 -15.17
N ARG A 54 -0.66 4.62 -13.92
CA ARG A 54 -0.54 5.75 -12.98
C ARG A 54 0.80 6.49 -13.08
N LEU A 55 1.89 5.77 -13.29
CA LEU A 55 3.26 6.29 -13.29
C LEU A 55 3.85 6.45 -14.71
N GLY A 56 3.07 6.12 -15.76
CA GLY A 56 3.55 6.15 -17.13
C GLY A 56 4.67 5.15 -17.40
N GLY A 57 4.73 4.06 -16.60
CA GLY A 57 5.74 3.01 -16.71
C GLY A 57 7.11 3.32 -16.11
N SER A 58 7.28 4.46 -15.41
CA SER A 58 8.51 4.72 -14.66
C SER A 58 8.49 3.97 -13.32
N LEU A 59 9.27 2.89 -13.24
CA LEU A 59 9.47 2.11 -12.01
C LEU A 59 10.60 2.67 -11.13
N ASP A 60 11.36 3.64 -11.63
CA ASP A 60 12.51 4.24 -10.92
C ASP A 60 12.10 4.95 -9.61
N LYS A 61 10.80 5.30 -9.51
CA LYS A 61 10.19 5.94 -8.34
C LYS A 61 9.42 4.96 -7.45
N VAL A 62 9.54 3.66 -7.70
CA VAL A 62 8.89 2.61 -6.94
C VAL A 62 9.92 1.87 -6.11
N CYS A 63 9.75 1.86 -4.80
CA CYS A 63 10.53 1.05 -3.89
C CYS A 63 9.79 -0.28 -3.65
N LEU A 64 10.41 -1.40 -4.04
CA LEU A 64 9.92 -2.74 -3.68
C LEU A 64 10.50 -3.14 -2.33
N LEU A 65 9.63 -3.38 -1.36
CA LEU A 65 10.02 -3.84 -0.03
C LEU A 65 10.16 -5.35 -0.05
N ASP A 66 11.36 -5.82 -0.43
CA ASP A 66 11.75 -7.22 -0.35
C ASP A 66 12.46 -7.47 1.01
N PRO A 67 11.97 -8.38 1.86
CA PRO A 67 12.64 -8.72 3.13
C PRO A 67 14.01 -9.39 2.94
N LYS A 68 14.39 -9.75 1.71
CA LYS A 68 15.74 -10.21 1.35
C LYS A 68 16.65 -9.09 0.85
N ALA A 69 16.11 -7.89 0.63
CA ALA A 69 16.88 -6.72 0.24
C ALA A 69 17.58 -6.09 1.46
N GLU A 70 18.48 -5.16 1.17
CA GLU A 70 19.16 -4.35 2.18
C GLU A 70 18.16 -3.45 2.91
N GLU A 71 18.44 -3.18 4.19
CA GLU A 71 17.54 -2.42 5.07
C GLU A 71 17.40 -0.97 4.59
N LEU A 72 16.16 -0.48 4.50
CA LEU A 72 15.91 0.93 4.19
C LEU A 72 16.29 1.80 5.37
N SER A 73 17.15 2.78 5.12
CA SER A 73 17.51 3.79 6.10
C SER A 73 16.53 4.98 6.05
N PRO A 74 16.39 5.76 7.13
CA PRO A 74 15.61 7.01 7.10
C PRO A 74 16.09 7.99 6.02
N GLU A 75 17.34 7.87 5.59
CA GLU A 75 17.99 8.70 4.57
C GLU A 75 17.50 8.36 3.14
N ASP A 76 16.95 7.16 2.94
CA ASP A 76 16.28 6.74 1.71
C ASP A 76 14.86 7.33 1.58
N GLY A 77 14.37 7.99 2.65
CA GLY A 77 13.14 8.76 2.69
C GLY A 77 13.27 10.18 2.14
N ASP A 78 14.26 10.46 1.29
CA ASP A 78 14.52 11.79 0.70
C ASP A 78 13.54 12.18 -0.43
N GLY A 79 12.49 11.38 -0.64
CA GLY A 79 11.46 11.62 -1.65
C GLY A 79 11.81 11.08 -3.04
N ARG A 80 12.89 10.31 -3.20
CA ARG A 80 13.20 9.61 -4.46
C ARG A 80 12.12 8.61 -4.86
N PHE A 81 11.47 7.98 -3.88
CA PHE A 81 10.40 7.02 -4.11
C PHE A 81 9.04 7.65 -3.83
N GLU A 82 8.15 7.60 -4.82
CA GLU A 82 6.77 8.05 -4.68
C GLU A 82 5.86 6.90 -4.21
N TRP A 83 6.25 5.65 -4.48
CA TRP A 83 5.43 4.46 -4.22
C TRP A 83 6.25 3.40 -3.48
N PHE A 84 5.61 2.76 -2.51
CA PHE A 84 6.17 1.64 -1.76
C PHE A 84 5.30 0.40 -2.00
N LEU A 85 5.89 -0.62 -2.61
CA LEU A 85 5.21 -1.87 -2.92
C LEU A 85 5.50 -2.91 -1.84
N PHE A 86 4.42 -3.40 -1.23
CA PHE A 86 4.45 -4.46 -0.23
C PHE A 86 3.85 -5.72 -0.83
N ASP A 87 4.59 -6.83 -0.86
CA ASP A 87 4.02 -8.11 -1.24
C ASP A 87 3.22 -8.72 -0.08
N VAL A 88 2.07 -9.34 -0.41
CA VAL A 88 1.18 -9.98 0.55
C VAL A 88 1.70 -11.34 1.04
N GLU A 89 2.70 -11.91 0.38
CA GLU A 89 3.30 -13.18 0.78
C GLU A 89 4.01 -13.12 2.15
N PHE A 90 4.34 -11.92 2.65
CA PHE A 90 5.04 -11.72 3.93
C PHE A 90 4.16 -11.22 5.09
N TRP A 91 2.83 -11.18 4.94
CA TRP A 91 1.92 -10.75 6.02
C TRP A 91 1.58 -11.84 7.05
N TRP A 92 2.21 -13.02 6.98
CA TRP A 92 2.06 -14.07 7.98
C TRP A 92 3.19 -13.96 9.02
N PHE A 93 2.84 -13.75 10.28
CA PHE A 93 3.72 -13.71 11.48
C PHE A 93 4.47 -12.41 11.78
N ARG A 94 3.72 -11.38 12.17
CA ARG A 94 3.90 -10.73 13.48
C ARG A 94 2.72 -9.78 13.69
N VAL A 95 1.62 -10.37 14.13
CA VAL A 95 0.74 -9.67 15.08
C VAL A 95 1.67 -9.27 16.22
N TRP A 96 2.04 -8.00 16.26
CA TRP A 96 2.69 -7.40 17.42
C TRP A 96 1.69 -7.52 18.57
N ASP A 97 1.89 -8.53 19.41
CA ASP A 97 1.48 -8.46 20.81
C ASP A 97 2.21 -7.26 21.42
N PHE A 98 1.45 -6.21 21.75
CA PHE A 98 1.76 -5.25 22.80
C PHE A 98 0.47 -4.83 23.48
#